data_AF-A0A2M8KUF4-F1
#
_entry.id   AF-A0A2M8KUF4-F1
#
_cell.length_a   1.000
_cell.length_b   1.000
_cell.length_c   1.000
_cell.angle_alpha   90.00
_cell.angle_beta   90.00
_cell.angle_gamma   90.00
#
_symmetry.space_group_name_H-M   'P 1'
#
loop_
_entity.id
_entity.type
_entity.pdbx_description
1 polymer ?
#
loop_
_entity_poly.entity_id
_entity_poly.type
_entity_poly.pdbx_seq_one_letter_code
_entity_poly.pdbx_strand_id
1 'polypeptide(L)'
;MNLLELLNGIIITIGLPALTITSIYMGRKLQTLDDIVDKTKGIDKKISGLANANNSIGQAVIEIQNFIRERGQVDLMSKVIPYDEYGVSNSPMVLKEEYRRFITKTSLAKQIEEKNDKLVVWLKQKKPETGIDAQQYIEELVTSGSIEQILDLKKYKEYLYQTGRTQQDVIGILTVYLFEKIIPQVIK
;
A
#
# COMPACT_ATOMS: atom_id res chain seq x y z
N MET A 1 41.48 -56.74 -38.48
CA MET A 1 40.11 -56.77 -39.03
C MET A 1 39.73 -55.34 -39.35
N ASN A 2 39.68 -55.01 -40.65
CA ASN A 2 39.40 -53.64 -41.11
C ASN A 2 37.91 -53.29 -40.87
N LEU A 3 37.60 -52.01 -40.68
CA LEU A 3 36.20 -51.53 -40.47
C LEU A 3 35.26 -52.03 -41.58
N LEU A 4 35.79 -52.16 -42.80
CA LEU A 4 35.10 -52.70 -43.97
C LEU A 4 34.76 -54.20 -43.82
N GLU A 5 35.63 -55.01 -43.23
CA GLU A 5 35.39 -56.46 -43.01
C GLU A 5 34.36 -56.68 -41.90
N LEU A 6 34.40 -55.84 -40.85
CA LEU A 6 33.39 -55.84 -39.78
C LEU A 6 32.00 -55.48 -40.33
N LEU A 7 31.92 -54.41 -41.14
CA LEU A 7 30.67 -53.98 -41.78
C LEU A 7 30.13 -55.04 -42.72
N ASN A 8 30.98 -55.66 -43.54
CA ASN A 8 30.55 -56.74 -44.44
C ASN A 8 30.04 -57.96 -43.65
N GLY A 9 30.72 -58.33 -42.56
CA GLY A 9 30.27 -59.40 -41.67
C GLY A 9 28.88 -59.13 -41.08
N ILE A 10 28.66 -57.92 -40.57
CA ILE A 10 27.36 -57.51 -40.01
C ILE A 10 26.25 -57.51 -41.07
N ILE A 11 26.54 -57.00 -42.28
CA ILE A 11 25.58 -56.95 -43.39
C ILE A 11 25.18 -58.36 -43.85
N ILE A 12 26.12 -59.29 -43.91
CA ILE A 12 25.86 -60.68 -44.31
C ILE A 12 25.08 -61.43 -43.22
N THR A 13 25.40 -61.22 -41.94
CA THR A 13 24.77 -61.95 -40.82
C THR A 13 23.35 -61.46 -40.51
N ILE A 14 23.10 -60.15 -40.59
CA ILE A 14 21.81 -59.54 -40.20
C ILE A 14 20.91 -59.29 -41.44
N GLY A 15 21.51 -59.14 -42.61
CA GLY A 15 20.84 -58.78 -43.85
C GLY A 15 20.57 -57.28 -43.97
N LEU A 16 20.78 -56.73 -45.18
CA LEU A 16 20.45 -55.33 -45.52
C LEU A 16 19.04 -54.89 -45.10
N PRO A 17 17.97 -55.71 -45.24
CA PRO A 17 16.62 -55.29 -44.86
C PRO A 17 16.45 -54.96 -43.36
N ALA A 18 17.14 -55.67 -42.47
CA ALA A 18 17.04 -55.42 -41.04
C ALA A 18 17.80 -54.14 -40.62
N LEU A 19 18.92 -53.84 -41.28
CA LEU A 19 19.67 -52.59 -41.06
C LEU A 19 18.88 -51.36 -41.55
N THR A 20 18.20 -51.45 -42.69
CA THR A 20 17.35 -50.36 -43.20
C THR A 20 16.14 -50.12 -42.29
N ILE A 21 15.45 -51.17 -41.84
CA ILE A 21 14.33 -51.06 -40.88
C ILE A 21 14.79 -50.42 -39.57
N THR A 22 15.94 -50.84 -39.03
CA THR A 22 16.49 -50.28 -37.79
C THR A 22 16.84 -48.80 -37.94
N SER A 23 17.42 -48.42 -39.08
CA SER A 23 17.75 -47.02 -39.39
C SER A 23 16.50 -46.15 -39.52
N ILE A 24 15.45 -46.67 -40.16
CA ILE A 24 14.15 -46.00 -40.26
C ILE A 24 13.52 -45.84 -38.87
N TYR A 25 13.56 -46.89 -38.03
CA TYR A 25 13.04 -46.84 -36.67
C TYR A 25 13.79 -45.81 -35.80
N MET A 26 15.12 -45.78 -35.90
CA MET A 26 15.97 -44.81 -35.21
C MET A 26 15.68 -43.37 -35.67
N GLY A 27 15.51 -43.18 -36.98
CA GLY A 27 15.15 -41.87 -37.56
C GLY A 27 13.81 -41.35 -37.05
N ARG A 28 12.78 -42.20 -36.95
CA ARG A 28 11.46 -41.82 -36.40
C ARG A 28 11.54 -41.50 -34.90
N LYS A 29 12.34 -42.24 -34.14
CA LYS A 29 12.61 -41.95 -32.72
C LYS A 29 13.31 -40.61 -32.53
N LEU A 30 14.29 -40.29 -33.38
CA LEU A 30 14.98 -39.00 -33.37
C LEU A 30 14.04 -37.84 -33.72
N GLN A 31 13.19 -37.98 -34.74
CA GLN A 31 12.16 -36.98 -35.05
C GLN A 31 11.21 -36.75 -33.88
N THR A 32 10.82 -37.82 -33.17
CA THR A 32 9.97 -37.69 -31.97
C THR A 32 10.68 -36.92 -30.86
N LEU A 33 12.00 -37.07 -30.71
CA LEU A 33 12.79 -36.33 -29.74
C LEU A 33 12.89 -34.84 -30.11
N ASP A 34 13.09 -34.53 -31.40
CA ASP A 34 13.11 -33.15 -31.89
C ASP A 34 11.75 -32.45 -31.64
N ASP A 35 10.64 -33.14 -31.91
CA ASP A 35 9.29 -32.64 -31.63
C ASP A 35 9.05 -32.37 -30.14
N ILE A 36 9.62 -33.20 -29.25
CA ILE A 36 9.54 -33.00 -27.79
C ILE A 36 10.36 -31.78 -27.38
N VAL A 37 11.56 -31.60 -27.92
CA VAL A 37 12.42 -30.44 -27.63
C VAL A 37 11.72 -29.14 -28.04
N ASP A 38 11.11 -29.11 -29.22
CA ASP A 38 10.40 -27.91 -29.68
C ASP A 38 9.14 -27.60 -28.88
N LYS A 39 8.38 -28.63 -28.47
CA LYS A 39 7.28 -28.46 -27.51
C LYS A 39 7.75 -27.91 -26.17
N THR A 40 8.90 -28.37 -25.68
CA THR A 40 9.47 -27.91 -24.40
C THR A 40 9.87 -26.44 -24.46
N LYS A 41 10.52 -25.98 -25.54
CA LYS A 41 10.81 -24.55 -25.77
C LYS A 41 9.55 -23.69 -25.81
N GLY A 42 8.46 -24.23 -26.39
CA GLY A 42 7.16 -23.56 -26.39
C GLY A 42 6.55 -23.39 -24.99
N ILE A 43 6.78 -24.36 -24.10
CA ILE A 43 6.38 -24.30 -22.69
C ILE A 43 7.21 -23.25 -21.94
N ASP A 44 8.53 -23.24 -22.12
CA ASP A 44 9.41 -22.25 -21.46
C ASP A 44 9.03 -20.81 -21.82
N LYS A 45 8.66 -20.58 -23.09
CA LYS A 45 8.18 -19.27 -23.56
C LYS A 45 6.86 -18.89 -22.88
N LYS A 46 5.93 -19.83 -22.70
CA LYS A 46 4.65 -19.60 -21.99
C LYS A 46 4.88 -19.32 -20.50
N ILE A 47 5.76 -20.08 -19.84
CA ILE A 47 6.12 -19.88 -18.43
C ILE A 47 6.77 -18.51 -18.23
N SER A 48 7.67 -18.10 -19.12
CA SER A 48 8.29 -16.78 -19.07
C SER A 48 7.25 -15.65 -19.25
N GLY A 49 6.28 -15.85 -20.14
CA GLY A 49 5.15 -14.92 -20.31
C GLY A 49 4.28 -14.81 -19.05
N LEU A 50 3.99 -15.94 -18.39
CA LEU A 50 3.25 -15.98 -17.13
C LEU A 50 4.03 -15.30 -15.99
N ALA A 51 5.34 -15.50 -15.89
CA ALA A 51 6.17 -14.86 -14.87
C ALA A 51 6.15 -13.33 -15.01
N ASN A 52 6.23 -12.82 -16.23
CA ASN A 52 6.14 -11.37 -16.49
C ASN A 52 4.75 -10.80 -16.15
N ALA A 53 3.69 -11.52 -16.50
CA ALA A 53 2.32 -11.14 -16.12
C ALA A 53 2.12 -11.19 -14.59
N ASN A 54 2.75 -12.13 -13.89
CA ASN A 54 2.65 -12.22 -12.44
C ASN A 54 3.39 -11.05 -11.75
N ASN A 55 4.53 -10.62 -12.29
CA ASN A 55 5.23 -9.43 -11.81
C ASN A 55 4.42 -8.14 -12.03
N SER A 56 3.74 -8.00 -13.17
CA SER A 56 2.87 -6.83 -13.40
C SER A 56 1.62 -6.85 -12.53
N ILE A 57 1.03 -8.02 -12.27
CA ILE A 57 -0.05 -8.19 -11.29
C ILE A 57 0.45 -7.85 -9.88
N GLY A 58 1.65 -8.29 -9.51
CA GLY A 58 2.27 -7.95 -8.22
C GLY A 58 2.43 -6.45 -8.02
N GLN A 59 2.90 -5.73 -9.04
CA GLN A 59 2.99 -4.27 -9.00
C GLN A 59 1.60 -3.60 -8.92
N ALA A 60 0.63 -4.06 -9.71
CA ALA A 60 -0.74 -3.55 -9.65
C ALA A 60 -1.39 -3.79 -8.28
N VAL A 61 -1.11 -4.93 -7.63
CA VAL A 61 -1.58 -5.22 -6.26
C VAL A 61 -0.92 -4.30 -5.24
N ILE A 62 0.37 -3.99 -5.37
CA ILE A 62 1.07 -3.01 -4.51
C ILE A 62 0.46 -1.62 -4.71
N GLU A 63 0.21 -1.21 -5.95
CA GLU A 63 -0.46 0.08 -6.25
C GLU A 63 -1.88 0.14 -5.70
N ILE A 64 -2.67 -0.94 -5.84
CA ILE A 64 -4.02 -1.04 -5.27
C ILE A 64 -3.95 -1.03 -3.74
N GLN A 65 -2.99 -1.72 -3.11
CA GLN A 65 -2.81 -1.70 -1.67
C GLN A 65 -2.40 -0.31 -1.15
N ASN A 66 -1.51 0.39 -1.87
CA ASN A 66 -1.14 1.76 -1.54
C ASN A 66 -2.33 2.70 -1.75
N PHE A 67 -3.09 2.55 -2.83
CA PHE A 67 -4.32 3.31 -3.08
C PHE A 67 -5.40 3.06 -2.03
N ILE A 68 -5.62 1.80 -1.61
CA ILE A 68 -6.55 1.45 -0.54
C ILE A 68 -6.03 1.93 0.82
N ARG A 69 -4.72 1.95 1.06
CA ARG A 69 -4.16 2.50 2.31
C ARG A 69 -4.31 4.03 2.34
N GLU A 70 -4.04 4.71 1.22
CA GLU A 70 -4.15 6.17 1.10
C GLU A 70 -5.60 6.66 1.07
N ARG A 71 -6.51 5.97 0.36
CA ARG A 71 -7.92 6.38 0.25
C ARG A 71 -8.86 5.64 1.20
N GLY A 72 -8.61 4.37 1.48
CA GLY A 72 -9.42 3.58 2.41
C GLY A 72 -9.20 3.94 3.88
N GLN A 73 -8.02 4.46 4.27
CA GLN A 73 -7.89 5.09 5.59
C GLN A 73 -8.64 6.42 5.65
N VAL A 74 -8.68 7.19 4.56
CA VAL A 74 -9.44 8.45 4.48
C VAL A 74 -10.95 8.20 4.53
N ASP A 75 -11.45 7.12 3.91
CA ASP A 75 -12.90 6.84 3.83
C ASP A 75 -13.47 5.98 4.98
N LEU A 76 -12.63 5.22 5.71
CA LEU A 76 -13.04 4.51 6.92
C LEU A 76 -12.89 5.36 8.19
N MET A 77 -11.97 6.33 8.22
CA MET A 77 -11.89 7.31 9.30
C MET A 77 -12.93 8.43 9.14
N SER A 78 -13.35 8.75 7.91
CA SER A 78 -14.45 9.70 7.64
C SER A 78 -15.82 9.13 7.99
N LYS A 79 -15.96 7.80 8.13
CA LYS A 79 -17.14 7.17 8.74
C LYS A 79 -17.09 7.32 10.25
N VAL A 80 -17.46 8.53 10.65
CA VAL A 80 -17.92 8.98 11.97
C VAL A 80 -16.83 8.96 13.04
N ILE A 81 -15.96 9.95 13.05
CA ILE A 81 -15.51 10.50 14.33
C ILE A 81 -16.71 11.28 14.87
N PRO A 82 -17.41 10.81 15.93
CA PRO A 82 -18.51 11.55 16.52
C PRO A 82 -17.92 12.77 17.23
N TYR A 83 -17.70 13.87 16.51
CA TYR A 83 -17.09 15.06 17.10
C TYR A 83 -17.96 15.65 18.23
N ASP A 84 -19.25 15.35 18.25
CA ASP A 84 -20.18 15.58 19.36
C ASP A 84 -19.81 14.82 20.65
N GLU A 85 -19.08 13.71 20.55
CA GLU A 85 -18.49 13.03 21.70
C GLU A 85 -17.40 13.88 22.36
N TYR A 86 -16.64 14.66 21.59
CA TYR A 86 -15.48 15.42 22.06
C TYR A 86 -15.76 16.92 22.26
N GLY A 87 -16.78 17.49 21.59
CA GLY A 87 -17.06 18.92 21.54
C GLY A 87 -18.38 19.36 22.17
N VAL A 88 -18.53 20.67 22.45
CA VAL A 88 -19.73 21.26 23.07
C VAL A 88 -20.51 22.25 22.19
N SER A 89 -19.98 22.64 21.02
CA SER A 89 -20.56 23.68 20.15
C SER A 89 -20.59 23.27 18.68
N ASN A 90 -21.49 23.88 17.89
CA ASN A 90 -21.69 23.51 16.48
C ASN A 90 -20.59 24.05 15.55
N SER A 91 -20.10 25.29 15.71
CA SER A 91 -18.91 25.81 14.99
C SER A 91 -18.43 27.18 15.53
N PRO A 92 -17.12 27.39 15.75
CA PRO A 92 -16.11 26.34 15.83
C PRO A 92 -16.42 25.45 17.02
N MET A 93 -16.26 24.15 16.82
CA MET A 93 -16.50 23.17 17.88
C MET A 93 -15.42 23.32 18.97
N VAL A 94 -15.85 23.45 20.22
CA VAL A 94 -14.98 23.65 21.39
C VAL A 94 -14.81 22.33 22.13
N LEU A 95 -13.58 22.00 22.54
CA LEU A 95 -13.27 20.73 23.21
C LEU A 95 -13.87 20.68 24.62
N LYS A 96 -14.53 19.57 24.98
CA LYS A 96 -15.01 19.30 26.34
C LYS A 96 -13.84 19.27 27.33
N GLU A 97 -14.08 19.79 28.53
CA GLU A 97 -13.04 19.94 29.55
C GLU A 97 -12.42 18.59 29.99
N GLU A 98 -13.21 17.52 29.97
CA GLU A 98 -12.75 16.16 30.30
C GLU A 98 -11.67 15.64 29.35
N TYR A 99 -11.61 16.16 28.11
CA TYR A 99 -10.59 15.80 27.14
C TYR A 99 -9.41 16.78 27.11
N ARG A 100 -9.61 18.02 27.58
CA ARG A 100 -8.57 19.06 27.62
C ARG A 100 -7.32 18.60 28.38
N ARG A 101 -7.50 17.81 29.43
CA ARG A 101 -6.41 17.21 30.22
C ARG A 101 -5.43 16.36 29.40
N PHE A 102 -5.87 15.74 28.30
CA PHE A 102 -5.00 14.94 27.44
C PHE A 102 -4.05 15.80 26.61
N ILE A 103 -4.46 17.03 26.27
CA ILE A 103 -3.64 18.01 25.54
C ILE A 103 -2.71 18.76 26.50
N THR A 104 -3.21 19.18 27.66
CA THR A 104 -2.44 20.02 28.60
C THR A 104 -1.36 19.24 29.34
N LYS A 105 -1.61 17.98 29.70
CA LYS A 105 -0.59 17.14 30.39
C LYS A 105 0.57 16.70 29.49
N THR A 106 0.39 16.71 28.16
CA THR A 106 1.32 16.07 27.21
C THR A 106 2.27 17.04 26.52
N SER A 107 2.44 18.26 27.05
CA SER A 107 3.16 19.39 26.41
C SER A 107 2.61 19.81 25.03
N LEU A 108 1.59 19.11 24.52
CA LEU A 108 1.00 19.34 23.21
C LEU A 108 0.33 20.72 23.12
N ALA A 109 -0.30 21.18 24.21
CA ALA A 109 -0.82 22.54 24.29
C ALA A 109 0.25 23.59 23.96
N LYS A 110 1.45 23.44 24.54
CA LYS A 110 2.59 24.35 24.33
C LYS A 110 3.12 24.25 22.90
N GLN A 111 3.23 23.05 22.35
CA GLN A 111 3.65 22.86 20.96
C GLN A 111 2.67 23.54 19.98
N ILE A 112 1.36 23.41 20.22
CA ILE A 112 0.34 24.03 19.38
C ILE A 112 0.43 25.56 19.46
N GLU A 113 0.68 26.12 20.64
CA GLU A 113 0.91 27.55 20.83
C GLU A 113 2.17 28.04 20.08
N GLU A 114 3.30 27.33 20.23
CA GLU A 114 4.56 27.63 19.54
C GLU A 114 4.47 27.50 18.01
N LYS A 115 3.58 26.64 17.51
CA LYS A 115 3.37 26.39 16.06
C LYS A 115 2.09 27.03 15.52
N ASN A 116 1.40 27.85 16.31
CA ASN A 116 0.10 28.42 15.96
C ASN A 116 0.16 29.20 14.65
N ASP A 117 1.17 30.06 14.47
CA ASP A 117 1.32 30.86 13.25
C ASP A 117 1.46 29.98 12.00
N LYS A 118 2.24 28.89 12.10
CA LYS A 118 2.42 27.94 10.99
C LYS A 118 1.10 27.25 10.63
N LEU A 119 0.32 26.85 11.65
CA LEU A 119 -0.98 26.21 11.48
C LEU A 119 -2.01 27.17 10.88
N VAL A 120 -2.04 28.43 11.33
CA VAL A 120 -2.91 29.49 10.80
C VAL A 120 -2.56 29.83 9.36
N VAL A 121 -1.27 29.98 9.04
CA VAL A 121 -0.82 30.23 7.66
C VAL A 121 -1.21 29.07 6.74
N TRP A 122 -0.99 27.84 7.19
CA TRP A 122 -1.41 26.65 6.45
C TRP A 122 -2.91 26.65 6.17
N LEU A 123 -3.75 26.98 7.16
CA LEU A 123 -5.20 27.01 6.97
C LEU A 123 -5.63 28.16 6.03
N LYS A 124 -4.99 29.34 6.12
CA LYS A 124 -5.24 30.45 5.19
C LYS A 124 -4.88 30.10 3.74
N GLN A 125 -3.84 29.30 3.52
CA GLN A 125 -3.46 28.84 2.17
C GLN A 125 -4.52 27.92 1.55
N LYS A 126 -5.28 27.20 2.37
CA LYS A 126 -6.42 26.39 1.92
C LYS A 126 -7.65 27.22 1.53
N LYS A 127 -7.68 28.50 1.91
CA LYS A 127 -8.77 29.45 1.61
C LYS A 127 -10.17 28.93 1.98
N PRO A 128 -10.42 28.55 3.25
CA PRO A 128 -11.77 28.17 3.67
C PRO A 128 -12.73 29.36 3.53
N GLU A 129 -13.91 29.12 2.96
CA GLU A 129 -14.97 30.14 2.82
C GLU A 129 -15.82 30.22 4.10
N THR A 130 -15.99 29.10 4.79
CA THR A 130 -16.79 28.98 6.01
C THR A 130 -16.01 28.30 7.15
N GLY A 131 -16.54 28.40 8.36
CA GLY A 131 -16.04 27.63 9.51
C GLY A 131 -16.12 26.12 9.30
N ILE A 132 -17.10 25.64 8.51
CA ILE A 132 -17.26 24.23 8.17
C ILE A 132 -16.13 23.76 7.25
N ASP A 133 -15.79 24.55 6.23
CA ASP A 133 -14.65 24.25 5.33
C ASP A 133 -13.34 24.22 6.13
N ALA A 134 -13.19 25.16 7.06
CA ALA A 134 -12.03 25.19 7.95
C ALA A 134 -11.94 23.93 8.85
N GLN A 135 -13.06 23.46 9.38
CA GLN A 135 -13.12 22.19 10.13
C GLN A 135 -12.74 21.00 9.23
N GLN A 136 -13.27 20.92 8.02
CA GLN A 136 -12.96 19.85 7.07
C GLN A 136 -11.45 19.79 6.74
N TYR A 137 -10.82 20.94 6.49
CA TYR A 137 -9.38 20.96 6.22
C TYR A 137 -8.55 20.53 7.43
N ILE A 138 -8.87 21.03 8.62
CA ILE A 138 -8.16 20.63 9.84
C ILE A 138 -8.33 19.12 10.10
N GLU A 139 -9.52 18.58 9.88
CA GLU A 139 -9.78 17.14 9.96
C GLU A 139 -8.90 16.36 8.98
N GLU A 140 -8.81 16.79 7.71
CA GLU A 140 -7.92 16.18 6.71
C GLU A 140 -6.44 16.24 7.14
N LEU A 141 -6.00 17.36 7.72
CA LEU A 141 -4.62 17.53 8.21
C LEU A 141 -4.26 16.52 9.31
N VAL A 142 -5.19 16.27 10.24
CA VAL A 142 -4.97 15.33 11.35
C VAL A 142 -5.11 13.89 10.90
N THR A 143 -6.15 13.56 10.14
CA THR A 143 -6.45 12.18 9.68
C THR A 143 -5.42 11.65 8.70
N SER A 144 -4.87 12.51 7.81
CA SER A 144 -3.79 12.13 6.89
C SER A 144 -2.43 11.90 7.57
N GLY A 145 -2.29 12.24 8.86
CA GLY A 145 -1.02 12.20 9.58
C GLY A 145 -0.05 13.34 9.23
N SER A 146 -0.42 14.22 8.29
CA SER A 146 0.41 15.38 7.88
C SER A 146 0.71 16.34 9.05
N ILE A 147 -0.17 16.36 10.06
CA ILE A 147 0.02 17.11 11.30
C ILE A 147 1.32 16.74 12.04
N GLU A 148 1.84 15.52 11.89
CA GLU A 148 3.06 15.04 12.55
C GLU A 148 4.34 15.70 12.01
N GLN A 149 4.25 16.35 10.84
CA GLN A 149 5.32 17.20 10.32
C GLN A 149 5.39 18.57 11.02
N ILE A 150 4.37 18.91 11.81
CA ILE A 150 4.23 20.18 12.52
C ILE A 150 4.35 19.98 14.04
N LEU A 151 3.73 18.93 14.57
CA LEU A 151 3.64 18.64 15.99
C LEU A 151 4.25 17.26 16.30
N ASP A 152 5.00 17.16 17.40
CA ASP A 152 5.40 15.87 17.96
C ASP A 152 4.26 15.30 18.81
N LEU A 153 3.58 14.30 18.24
CA LEU A 153 2.42 13.64 18.86
C LEU A 153 2.81 12.43 19.72
N LYS A 154 4.10 12.07 19.86
CA LYS A 154 4.51 10.81 20.50
C LYS A 154 4.01 10.70 21.94
N LYS A 155 4.34 11.69 22.79
CA LYS A 155 3.91 11.71 24.20
C LYS A 155 2.40 11.78 24.36
N TYR A 156 1.73 12.49 23.44
CA TYR A 156 0.27 12.61 23.43
C TYR A 156 -0.40 11.26 23.16
N LYS A 157 0.03 10.57 22.09
CA LYS A 157 -0.44 9.22 21.74
C LYS A 157 -0.18 8.23 22.86
N GLU A 158 1.05 8.21 23.38
CA GLU A 158 1.44 7.33 24.51
C GLU A 158 0.56 7.54 25.73
N TYR A 159 0.30 8.79 26.12
CA TYR A 159 -0.54 9.10 27.27
C TYR A 159 -1.99 8.66 27.07
N LEU A 160 -2.57 8.90 25.88
CA LEU A 160 -3.93 8.45 25.58
C LEU A 160 -4.04 6.91 25.61
N TYR A 161 -3.10 6.20 25.01
CA TYR A 161 -3.10 4.73 25.03
C TYR A 161 -2.95 4.16 26.45
N GLN A 162 -2.12 4.77 27.30
CA GLN A 162 -1.99 4.38 28.71
C GLN A 162 -3.30 4.55 29.50
N THR A 163 -4.17 5.46 29.07
CA THR A 163 -5.50 5.67 29.67
C THR A 163 -6.61 4.84 29.02
N GLY A 164 -6.26 3.87 28.16
CA GLY A 164 -7.21 2.97 27.49
C GLY A 164 -7.95 3.60 26.32
N ARG A 165 -7.46 4.73 25.78
CA ARG A 165 -8.08 5.44 24.66
C ARG A 165 -7.64 4.86 23.32
N THR A 166 -8.47 5.03 22.32
CA THR A 166 -8.28 4.48 20.97
C THR A 166 -7.56 5.47 20.05
N GLN A 167 -7.19 5.03 18.85
CA GLN A 167 -6.68 5.92 17.80
C GLN A 167 -7.73 6.96 17.37
N GLN A 168 -9.03 6.63 17.44
CA GLN A 168 -10.10 7.57 17.14
C GLN A 168 -10.14 8.70 18.17
N ASP A 169 -9.97 8.39 19.47
CA ASP A 169 -9.87 9.41 20.51
C ASP A 169 -8.67 10.34 20.27
N VAL A 170 -7.51 9.79 19.88
CA VAL A 170 -6.29 10.57 19.55
C VAL A 170 -6.60 11.61 18.48
N ILE A 171 -7.26 11.19 17.40
CA ILE A 171 -7.59 12.05 16.27
C ILE A 171 -8.69 13.04 16.68
N GLY A 172 -9.80 12.56 17.23
CA GLY A 172 -10.96 13.39 17.59
C GLY A 172 -10.63 14.50 18.58
N ILE A 173 -9.93 14.18 19.66
CA ILE A 173 -9.54 15.17 20.69
C ILE A 173 -8.60 16.22 20.11
N LEU A 174 -7.61 15.81 19.31
CA LEU A 174 -6.66 16.73 18.68
C LEU A 174 -7.37 17.64 17.66
N THR A 175 -8.19 17.06 16.79
CA THR A 175 -8.94 17.77 15.75
C THR A 175 -9.83 18.85 16.37
N VAL A 176 -10.63 18.51 17.38
CA VAL A 176 -11.51 19.50 18.05
C VAL A 176 -10.71 20.57 18.79
N TYR A 177 -9.57 20.21 19.40
CA TYR A 177 -8.70 21.21 20.01
C TYR A 177 -8.14 22.20 18.98
N LEU A 178 -7.77 21.72 17.79
CA LEU A 178 -7.31 22.56 16.68
C LEU A 178 -8.44 23.43 16.11
N PHE A 179 -9.68 22.94 16.05
CA PHE A 179 -10.84 23.75 15.69
C PHE A 179 -11.00 24.95 16.62
N GLU A 180 -10.98 24.71 17.94
CA GLU A 180 -11.07 25.74 18.98
C GLU A 180 -9.98 26.81 18.82
N LYS A 181 -8.74 26.38 18.53
CA LYS A 181 -7.59 27.30 18.53
C LYS A 181 -7.41 28.05 17.22
N ILE A 182 -7.56 27.40 16.07
CA ILE A 182 -7.12 27.96 14.79
C ILE A 182 -8.25 28.69 14.06
N ILE A 183 -9.47 28.13 14.06
CA ILE A 183 -10.58 28.65 13.23
C ILE A 183 -10.93 30.11 13.55
N PRO A 184 -11.06 30.53 14.83
CA PRO A 184 -11.36 31.93 15.17
C PRO A 184 -10.33 32.94 14.65
N GLN A 185 -9.12 32.49 14.30
CA GLN A 185 -8.05 33.36 13.80
C GLN A 185 -8.07 33.49 12.26
N VAL A 186 -8.84 32.65 11.57
CA VAL A 186 -8.91 32.59 10.10
C VAL A 186 -10.26 33.05 9.59
N ILE A 187 -11.36 32.60 10.22
CA ILE A 187 -12.73 32.99 9.87
C ILE A 187 -13.19 34.04 10.89
N LYS A 188 -13.48 35.25 10.41
CA LYS A 188 -14.03 36.36 11.20
C LYS A 188 -15.42 36.72 10.72
#